data_AF-A0A8H8N3K7-F1
#
_entry.id   AF-A0A8H8N3K7-F1
#
_cell.length_a   1.000
_cell.length_b   1.000
_cell.length_c   1.000
_cell.angle_alpha   90.00
_cell.angle_beta   90.00
_cell.angle_gamma   90.00
#
_symmetry.space_group_name_H-M   'P 1'
#
loop_
_entity.id
_entity.type
_entity.pdbx_description
1 polymer ?
#
loop_
_entity_poly.entity_id
_entity_poly.type
_entity_poly.pdbx_seq_one_letter_code
_entity_poly.pdbx_strand_id
1 'polypeptide(L)'
;MQNNSPVRLPLANTTHPISTPTRSISSIDSTPDIASTIAPSLPLFVADIATVPERFDLISGYYPDPVADKDRLFLTLCDGTIQQAADQLFLYMLDWISARHNLAQPPYDIDNDCWQEVVTQKPQSFAGFIHKRQNSWIVGNGIGRGVATSVMSKVLKKVYGNSRYFTIDSHTRGLIPLLDPAYDGLIDPDRRRYMLAAGAITAIYIIWNRALPVVTSPFFILAVIAGWGALEHKQLLEHACPSFNQSYLQFLNFPRNNPIQIGSPEFFTLEPALDGRDIRSLEGPPYHGPERSSGYHKHLCQSVLGAHLLGTPRASAFMNHPDVVAFRDGFNIGFDNGNTFSDLLAEHAIDIFPAMWCRVPTTPDTLLEHLLVVSADDDQINLSPEEQAIEQAFRRFLRGVGHPDCQYIEALVGAKEMEKHRNNPVLRTNLLLFAATGESNTPTDPDWLVTLELKRDHGKGVASNAPRNMEWHLCAHAVCLFYDEDMVNACLEPVPAGDTNFSRLIDRWFHTQIIEIKGSSTFTTV
;
A
#
# COMPACT_ATOMS: atom_id res chain seq x y z
N MET A 1 3.00 -89.45 4.94
CA MET A 1 1.65 -88.84 5.00
C MET A 1 1.66 -87.84 6.15
N GLN A 2 2.39 -86.73 5.98
CA GLN A 2 1.99 -85.42 5.45
C GLN A 2 1.44 -84.48 6.53
N ASN A 3 2.40 -83.71 7.08
CA ASN A 3 2.25 -82.45 7.80
C ASN A 3 1.38 -81.46 7.02
N ASN A 4 0.45 -80.78 7.69
CA ASN A 4 -0.11 -79.52 7.20
C ASN A 4 -0.13 -78.49 8.34
N SER A 5 0.83 -77.59 8.28
CA SER A 5 0.92 -76.34 9.03
C SER A 5 -0.18 -75.36 8.57
N PRO A 6 -0.72 -74.52 9.47
CA PRO A 6 -1.54 -73.39 9.05
C PRO A 6 -0.65 -72.24 8.58
N VAL A 7 -0.86 -71.86 7.31
CA VAL A 7 -0.22 -70.73 6.62
C VAL A 7 -0.67 -69.41 7.26
N ARG A 8 0.31 -68.62 7.74
CA ARG A 8 0.15 -67.20 8.05
C ARG A 8 0.14 -66.40 6.74
N LEU A 9 -0.93 -65.63 6.51
CA LEU A 9 -0.95 -64.58 5.49
C LEU A 9 -0.40 -63.27 6.09
N PRO A 10 0.47 -62.54 5.37
CA PRO A 10 1.02 -61.28 5.84
C PRO A 10 0.02 -60.12 5.62
N LEU A 11 -0.15 -59.29 6.65
CA LEU A 11 -0.73 -57.96 6.56
C LEU A 11 0.19 -57.08 5.70
N ALA A 12 -0.27 -56.74 4.50
CA ALA A 12 0.37 -55.74 3.66
C ALA A 12 0.06 -54.34 4.23
N ASN A 13 1.06 -53.74 4.87
CA ASN A 13 1.11 -52.30 5.12
C ASN A 13 1.44 -51.60 3.80
N THR A 14 0.44 -51.15 3.05
CA THR A 14 0.62 -50.18 1.97
C THR A 14 0.49 -48.77 2.53
N THR A 15 1.58 -48.24 3.07
CA THR A 15 1.78 -46.80 3.22
C THR A 15 2.04 -46.22 1.84
N HIS A 16 1.03 -45.58 1.24
CA HIS A 16 1.24 -44.72 0.09
C HIS A 16 1.96 -43.45 0.54
N PRO A 17 3.15 -43.12 0.00
CA PRO A 17 3.72 -41.80 0.22
C PRO A 17 2.89 -40.80 -0.59
N ILE A 18 2.20 -39.89 0.11
CA ILE A 18 1.68 -38.67 -0.50
C ILE A 18 2.92 -37.84 -0.87
N SER A 19 3.37 -38.00 -2.11
CA SER A 19 4.36 -37.13 -2.72
C SER A 19 3.71 -35.78 -2.98
N THR A 20 3.79 -34.87 -2.02
CA THR A 20 3.57 -33.44 -2.27
C THR A 20 4.65 -32.96 -3.22
N PRO A 21 4.32 -32.37 -4.39
CA PRO A 21 5.32 -31.79 -5.25
C PRO A 21 5.91 -30.57 -4.54
N THR A 22 7.13 -30.70 -4.05
CA THR A 22 7.96 -29.59 -3.59
C THR A 22 8.27 -28.73 -4.80
N ARG A 23 7.40 -27.76 -5.12
CA ARG A 23 7.78 -26.64 -5.99
C ARG A 23 8.89 -25.89 -5.26
N SER A 24 10.09 -25.94 -5.82
CA SER A 24 11.19 -25.08 -5.44
C SER A 24 10.76 -23.62 -5.64
N ILE A 25 10.40 -22.96 -4.55
CA ILE A 25 10.14 -21.52 -4.53
C ILE A 25 11.51 -20.87 -4.58
N SER A 26 11.96 -20.52 -5.79
CA SER A 26 12.97 -19.49 -5.97
C SER A 26 12.45 -18.21 -5.34
N SER A 27 13.24 -17.58 -4.47
CA SER A 27 12.99 -16.29 -3.83
C SER A 27 12.40 -15.26 -4.80
N ILE A 28 11.09 -15.03 -4.71
CA ILE A 28 10.42 -13.91 -5.36
C ILE A 28 10.61 -12.71 -4.42
N ASP A 29 11.78 -12.06 -4.51
CA ASP A 29 11.99 -10.72 -3.93
C ASP A 29 11.35 -9.62 -4.76
N SER A 30 10.66 -9.97 -5.84
CA SER A 30 9.82 -9.04 -6.60
C SER A 30 8.37 -9.14 -6.11
N THR A 31 8.07 -8.58 -4.93
CA THR A 31 6.71 -8.06 -4.73
C THR A 31 6.40 -7.14 -5.92
N PRO A 32 5.24 -7.27 -6.59
CA PRO A 32 4.87 -6.33 -7.63
C PRO A 32 4.91 -4.92 -7.03
N ASP A 33 5.84 -4.10 -7.51
CA ASP A 33 5.82 -2.68 -7.18
C ASP A 33 4.60 -2.11 -7.91
N ILE A 34 3.47 -2.05 -7.21
CA ILE A 34 2.19 -1.55 -7.75
C ILE A 34 2.41 -0.13 -8.33
N ALA A 35 3.34 0.63 -7.75
CA ALA A 35 3.78 1.94 -8.24
C ALA A 35 4.34 1.92 -9.67
N SER A 36 4.84 0.78 -10.17
CA SER A 36 5.47 0.71 -11.48
C SER A 36 4.57 0.21 -12.61
N THR A 37 3.28 -0.07 -12.36
CA THR A 37 2.39 -0.53 -13.42
C THR A 37 1.22 0.39 -13.77
N ILE A 38 1.30 1.65 -13.34
CA ILE A 38 0.34 2.67 -13.77
C ILE A 38 0.80 3.18 -15.15
N ALA A 39 0.27 2.54 -16.21
CA ALA A 39 0.34 3.02 -17.59
C ALA A 39 -0.69 4.16 -17.82
N PRO A 40 -0.64 4.90 -18.94
CA PRO A 40 -0.83 6.35 -18.99
C PRO A 40 -2.26 6.84 -18.75
N SER A 41 -2.34 8.01 -18.12
CA SER A 41 -3.52 8.86 -17.91
C SER A 41 -4.72 8.17 -17.26
N LEU A 42 -4.63 7.93 -15.95
CA LEU A 42 -5.84 7.88 -15.13
C LEU A 42 -6.59 9.22 -15.30
N PRO A 43 -7.91 9.23 -15.55
CA PRO A 43 -8.67 10.47 -15.53
C PRO A 43 -8.45 11.16 -14.18
N LEU A 44 -8.13 12.46 -14.24
CA LEU A 44 -7.90 13.32 -13.09
C LEU A 44 -9.25 13.52 -12.38
N PHE A 45 -9.66 12.54 -11.59
CA PHE A 45 -10.83 12.65 -10.75
C PHE A 45 -10.38 13.10 -9.37
N VAL A 46 -10.79 14.32 -9.00
CA VAL A 46 -10.68 14.81 -7.63
C VAL A 46 -12.01 14.47 -6.97
N ALA A 47 -12.10 13.28 -6.36
CA ALA A 47 -12.99 13.15 -5.22
C ALA A 47 -12.60 14.26 -4.24
N ASP A 48 -13.56 14.98 -3.66
CA ASP A 48 -13.27 16.13 -2.81
C ASP A 48 -12.41 15.70 -1.62
N ILE A 49 -11.10 15.86 -1.76
CA ILE A 49 -10.11 15.35 -0.81
C ILE A 49 -10.26 16.04 0.54
N ALA A 50 -10.82 17.25 0.57
CA ALA A 50 -11.11 18.00 1.79
C ALA A 50 -12.15 17.29 2.67
N THR A 51 -13.02 16.46 2.08
CA THR A 51 -13.96 15.66 2.88
C THR A 51 -13.27 14.59 3.72
N VAL A 52 -12.09 14.10 3.32
CA VAL A 52 -11.40 13.03 4.07
C VAL A 52 -10.97 13.51 5.46
N PRO A 53 -10.21 14.63 5.62
CA PRO A 53 -9.92 15.20 6.94
C PRO A 53 -11.18 15.42 7.79
N GLU A 54 -12.22 16.04 7.24
CA GLU A 54 -13.46 16.33 7.98
C GLU A 54 -14.11 15.05 8.56
N ARG A 55 -14.17 13.97 7.76
CA ARG A 55 -14.71 12.69 8.24
C ARG A 55 -13.82 12.04 9.28
N PHE A 56 -12.49 12.09 9.12
CA PHE A 56 -11.58 11.52 10.11
C PHE A 56 -11.52 12.34 11.40
N ASP A 57 -11.78 13.65 11.35
CA ASP A 57 -11.91 14.49 12.52
C ASP A 57 -13.19 14.12 13.31
N LEU A 58 -14.30 13.85 12.61
CA LEU A 58 -15.51 13.28 13.24
C LEU A 58 -15.25 11.92 13.87
N ILE A 59 -14.57 11.00 13.16
CA ILE A 59 -14.18 9.68 13.69
C ILE A 59 -13.29 9.85 14.93
N SER A 60 -12.37 10.82 14.92
CA SER A 60 -11.48 11.07 16.05
C SER A 60 -12.19 11.54 17.32
N GLY A 61 -13.37 12.17 17.18
CA GLY A 61 -14.23 12.50 18.32
C GLY A 61 -14.82 11.29 19.04
N TYR A 62 -14.72 10.09 18.45
CA TYR A 62 -15.09 8.82 19.08
C TYR A 62 -13.91 8.09 19.72
N TYR A 63 -12.68 8.61 19.58
CA TYR A 63 -11.52 7.97 20.19
C TYR A 63 -11.59 8.08 21.72
N PRO A 64 -11.14 7.04 22.44
CA PRO A 64 -11.18 7.04 23.90
C PRO A 64 -10.48 8.26 24.52
N ASP A 65 -11.21 8.99 25.37
CA ASP A 65 -10.74 10.20 26.07
C ASP A 65 -9.67 9.88 27.13
N PRO A 66 -8.77 10.83 27.39
CA PRO A 66 -7.39 10.76 26.97
C PRO A 66 -6.69 9.45 27.34
N VAL A 67 -6.11 8.81 26.33
CA VAL A 67 -5.15 7.71 26.51
C VAL A 67 -3.99 8.20 27.37
N ALA A 68 -3.84 7.55 28.52
CA ALA A 68 -2.75 7.83 29.45
C ALA A 68 -1.42 7.76 28.70
N ASP A 69 -0.49 8.68 29.00
CA ASP A 69 0.80 8.73 28.31
C ASP A 69 1.51 7.37 28.31
N LYS A 70 1.33 6.57 29.37
CA LYS A 70 1.84 5.19 29.57
C LYS A 70 1.20 4.09 28.71
N ASP A 71 0.08 4.38 28.06
CA ASP A 71 -0.67 3.43 27.22
C ASP A 71 -0.49 3.73 25.73
N ARG A 72 0.29 4.75 25.36
CA ARG A 72 0.56 5.08 23.95
C ARG A 72 1.63 4.20 23.36
N LEU A 73 1.55 3.95 22.06
CA LEU A 73 2.61 3.31 21.30
C LEU A 73 3.80 4.25 21.14
N PHE A 74 4.92 3.86 21.74
CA PHE A 74 6.23 4.43 21.49
C PHE A 74 7.09 3.40 20.80
N LEU A 75 7.50 3.70 19.57
CA LEU A 75 8.43 2.90 18.80
C LEU A 75 9.76 3.64 18.73
N THR A 76 10.81 3.06 19.28
CA THR A 76 12.17 3.58 19.29
C THR A 76 13.13 2.44 19.06
N LEU A 77 13.82 2.43 17.92
CA LEU A 77 14.86 1.48 17.56
C LEU A 77 16.10 2.24 17.11
N CYS A 78 16.94 2.66 18.06
CA CYS A 78 18.04 3.60 17.80
C CYS A 78 19.11 3.07 16.83
N ASP A 79 19.39 1.76 16.85
CA ASP A 79 20.46 1.14 16.04
C ASP A 79 19.93 0.21 14.94
N GLY A 80 18.65 0.32 14.58
CA GLY A 80 18.02 -0.58 13.63
C GLY A 80 17.40 0.10 12.42
N THR A 81 16.81 -0.73 11.58
CA THR A 81 16.29 -0.35 10.27
C THR A 81 14.78 -0.33 10.24
N ILE A 82 14.20 0.34 9.23
CA ILE A 82 12.75 0.31 9.01
C ILE A 82 12.21 -1.09 8.80
N GLN A 83 12.99 -1.96 8.14
CA GLN A 83 12.60 -3.35 7.96
C GLN A 83 12.55 -4.10 9.30
N GLN A 84 13.58 -3.93 10.15
CA GLN A 84 13.59 -4.54 11.48
C GLN A 84 12.44 -4.00 12.34
N ALA A 85 12.21 -2.69 12.35
CA ALA A 85 11.08 -2.09 13.07
C ALA A 85 9.73 -2.62 12.57
N ALA A 86 9.57 -2.83 11.26
CA ALA A 86 8.36 -3.41 10.68
C ALA A 86 8.19 -4.89 11.04
N ASP A 87 9.27 -5.68 11.00
CA ASP A 87 9.24 -7.08 11.38
C ASP A 87 8.81 -7.24 12.83
N GLN A 88 9.36 -6.40 13.70
CA GLN A 88 9.02 -6.36 15.11
C GLN A 88 7.56 -5.91 15.31
N LEU A 89 7.15 -4.77 14.75
CA LEU A 89 5.77 -4.30 14.87
C LEU A 89 4.76 -5.35 14.41
N PHE A 90 5.05 -6.08 13.32
CA PHE A 90 4.20 -7.17 12.85
C PHE A 90 4.08 -8.32 13.86
N LEU A 91 5.20 -8.79 14.43
CA LEU A 91 5.19 -9.86 15.43
C LEU A 91 4.39 -9.47 16.67
N TYR A 92 4.53 -8.23 17.13
CA TYR A 92 3.74 -7.73 18.25
C TYR A 92 2.25 -7.62 17.94
N MET A 93 1.88 -7.19 16.73
CA MET A 93 0.47 -7.20 16.33
C MET A 93 -0.10 -8.63 16.37
N LEU A 94 0.68 -9.66 16.04
CA LEU A 94 0.25 -11.06 16.17
C LEU A 94 0.07 -11.50 17.64
N ASP A 95 0.99 -11.16 18.53
CA ASP A 95 0.89 -11.45 19.97
C ASP A 95 -0.31 -10.71 20.59
N TRP A 96 -0.42 -9.40 20.34
CA TRP A 96 -1.51 -8.56 20.83
C TRP A 96 -2.89 -9.07 20.38
N ILE A 97 -3.03 -9.44 19.10
CA ILE A 97 -4.25 -10.07 18.57
C ILE A 97 -4.52 -11.42 19.23
N SER A 98 -3.48 -12.22 19.48
CA SER A 98 -3.64 -13.52 20.13
C SER A 98 -4.21 -13.37 21.54
N ALA A 99 -3.63 -12.46 22.33
CA ALA A 99 -4.11 -12.14 23.65
C ALA A 99 -5.56 -11.60 23.62
N ARG A 100 -5.85 -10.65 22.73
CA ARG A 100 -7.19 -10.03 22.61
C ARG A 100 -8.29 -11.02 22.24
N HIS A 101 -7.98 -11.99 21.38
CA HIS A 101 -8.96 -12.96 20.87
C HIS A 101 -8.86 -14.34 21.54
N ASN A 102 -8.14 -14.47 22.66
CA ASN A 102 -7.92 -15.72 23.39
C ASN A 102 -7.41 -16.87 22.48
N LEU A 103 -6.51 -16.56 21.56
CA LEU A 103 -5.86 -17.54 20.71
C LEU A 103 -4.62 -18.09 21.41
N ALA A 104 -4.18 -19.28 21.00
CA ALA A 104 -2.85 -19.76 21.37
C ALA A 104 -1.79 -18.73 20.98
N GLN A 105 -0.71 -18.64 21.75
CA GLN A 105 0.41 -17.79 21.38
C GLN A 105 1.03 -18.26 20.06
N PRO A 106 1.58 -17.35 19.23
CA PRO A 106 2.21 -17.76 17.98
C PRO A 106 3.39 -18.70 18.27
N PRO A 107 3.64 -19.72 17.43
CA PRO A 107 4.69 -20.71 17.66
C PRO A 107 6.12 -20.17 17.49
N TYR A 108 6.25 -18.87 17.27
CA TYR A 108 7.55 -18.20 17.17
C TYR A 108 7.93 -17.71 18.56
N ASP A 109 9.12 -18.11 19.01
CA ASP A 109 9.74 -17.52 20.20
C ASP A 109 10.07 -16.07 19.84
N ILE A 110 9.15 -15.16 20.17
CA ILE A 110 9.44 -13.73 20.13
C ILE A 110 10.40 -13.54 21.28
N ASP A 111 11.69 -13.52 20.97
CA ASP A 111 12.73 -13.19 21.93
C ASP A 111 12.41 -11.81 22.52
N ASN A 112 11.72 -11.83 23.67
CA ASN A 112 11.17 -10.63 24.31
C ASN A 112 12.29 -9.67 24.73
N ASP A 113 13.54 -10.15 24.76
CA ASP A 113 14.72 -9.37 25.09
C ASP A 113 15.08 -8.37 23.97
N CYS A 114 14.89 -8.73 22.69
CA CYS A 114 15.04 -7.81 21.56
C CYS A 114 13.85 -6.84 21.39
N TRP A 115 12.73 -7.11 22.06
CA TRP A 115 11.51 -6.31 21.93
C TRP A 115 11.60 -4.97 22.67
N GLN A 116 12.25 -4.96 23.83
CA GLN A 116 12.46 -3.74 24.62
C GLN A 116 13.33 -2.72 23.86
N GLU A 117 14.10 -3.18 22.86
CA GLU A 117 14.91 -2.33 21.99
C GLU A 117 14.12 -1.58 20.92
N VAL A 118 12.84 -1.92 20.68
CA VAL A 118 12.02 -1.33 19.60
C VAL A 118 10.74 -0.68 20.09
N VAL A 119 10.01 -1.32 21.01
CA VAL A 119 8.78 -0.73 21.57
C VAL A 119 8.99 -0.50 23.06
N THR A 120 9.39 0.71 23.38
CA THR A 120 9.71 1.17 24.74
C THR A 120 8.46 1.23 25.61
N GLN A 121 7.27 1.31 25.00
CA GLN A 121 6.00 1.30 25.70
C GLN A 121 4.93 0.57 24.91
N LYS A 122 4.46 -0.56 25.48
CA LYS A 122 3.42 -1.40 24.88
C LYS A 122 2.03 -0.82 25.20
N PRO A 123 1.24 -0.43 24.19
CA PRO A 123 -0.16 -0.11 24.42
C PRO A 123 -0.90 -1.37 24.94
N GLN A 124 -1.64 -1.20 26.03
CA GLN A 124 -2.54 -2.21 26.60
C GLN A 124 -3.93 -2.11 25.96
N SER A 125 -4.30 -0.91 25.49
CA SER A 125 -5.55 -0.68 24.77
C SER A 125 -5.32 -0.44 23.28
N PHE A 126 -6.39 -0.59 22.49
CA PHE A 126 -6.35 -0.18 21.08
C PHE A 126 -6.20 1.34 20.94
N ALA A 127 -6.78 2.10 21.88
CA ALA A 127 -6.64 3.56 21.94
C ALA A 127 -5.16 3.97 21.95
N GLY A 128 -4.34 3.20 22.66
CA GLY A 128 -2.89 3.30 22.67
C GLY A 128 -2.20 3.26 21.31
N PHE A 129 -2.75 2.52 20.35
CA PHE A 129 -2.23 2.47 18.98
C PHE A 129 -2.68 3.67 18.15
N ILE A 130 -3.91 4.14 18.28
CA ILE A 130 -4.45 5.17 17.36
C ILE A 130 -4.00 6.59 17.67
N HIS A 131 -3.55 6.88 18.90
CA HIS A 131 -3.02 8.19 19.23
C HIS A 131 -1.61 8.39 18.66
N LYS A 132 -1.53 9.26 17.65
CA LYS A 132 -0.26 9.70 17.08
C LYS A 132 0.37 10.81 17.90
N ARG A 133 1.57 10.58 18.42
CA ARG A 133 2.52 11.67 18.70
C ARG A 133 3.58 11.68 17.62
N GLN A 134 3.79 12.84 16.99
CA GLN A 134 4.74 12.97 15.88
C GLN A 134 6.17 12.57 16.27
N ASN A 135 6.57 12.60 17.55
CA ASN A 135 7.93 12.25 18.00
C ASN A 135 8.02 10.87 18.66
N SER A 136 6.95 10.07 18.70
CA SER A 136 6.96 8.75 19.35
C SER A 136 7.49 7.62 18.46
N TRP A 137 7.97 7.95 17.26
CA TRP A 137 8.50 7.01 16.27
C TRP A 137 9.94 7.39 15.95
N ILE A 138 10.88 6.53 16.32
CA ILE A 138 12.31 6.72 16.13
C ILE A 138 12.88 5.41 15.61
N VAL A 139 13.53 5.40 14.44
CA VAL A 139 14.17 4.21 13.87
C VAL A 139 15.47 4.62 13.18
N GLY A 140 16.58 4.07 13.64
CA GLY A 140 17.90 4.60 13.31
C GLY A 140 17.94 6.06 13.73
N ASN A 141 18.31 6.92 12.79
CA ASN A 141 18.28 8.35 12.98
C ASN A 141 16.96 9.01 12.49
N GLY A 142 16.04 8.23 11.92
CA GLY A 142 14.77 8.76 11.43
C GLY A 142 13.82 9.03 12.59
N ILE A 143 13.12 10.17 12.56
CA ILE A 143 12.11 10.53 13.57
C ILE A 143 10.79 10.89 12.89
N GLY A 144 9.71 10.35 13.44
CA GLY A 144 8.36 10.86 13.37
C GLY A 144 7.42 10.29 12.31
N ARG A 145 6.50 11.12 11.78
CA ARG A 145 5.37 10.62 10.99
C ARG A 145 5.82 9.83 9.75
N GLY A 146 6.80 10.31 9.00
CA GLY A 146 7.31 9.59 7.83
C GLY A 146 7.94 8.24 8.17
N VAL A 147 8.59 8.13 9.35
CA VAL A 147 9.08 6.84 9.87
C VAL A 147 7.91 5.91 10.16
N ALA A 148 6.89 6.38 10.88
CA ALA A 148 5.69 5.59 11.19
C ALA A 148 5.01 5.07 9.92
N THR A 149 4.85 5.94 8.91
CA THR A 149 4.29 5.58 7.61
C THR A 149 5.13 4.52 6.91
N SER A 150 6.46 4.70 6.88
CA SER A 150 7.39 3.76 6.24
C SER A 150 7.35 2.38 6.90
N VAL A 151 7.40 2.34 8.23
CA VAL A 151 7.30 1.10 9.01
C VAL A 151 5.97 0.40 8.72
N MET A 152 4.84 1.12 8.78
CA MET A 152 3.54 0.51 8.54
C MET A 152 3.37 0.04 7.09
N SER A 153 3.86 0.79 6.12
CA SER A 153 3.91 0.37 4.71
C SER A 153 4.69 -0.94 4.53
N LYS A 154 5.81 -1.11 5.24
CA LYS A 154 6.59 -2.36 5.24
C LYS A 154 5.86 -3.51 5.94
N VAL A 155 5.19 -3.24 7.07
CA VAL A 155 4.33 -4.24 7.75
C VAL A 155 3.25 -4.74 6.79
N LEU A 156 2.53 -3.83 6.12
CA LEU A 156 1.50 -4.18 5.15
C LEU A 156 2.07 -5.00 4.00
N LYS A 157 3.21 -4.60 3.41
CA LYS A 157 3.87 -5.41 2.35
C LYS A 157 4.21 -6.82 2.83
N LYS A 158 4.67 -6.97 4.08
CA LYS A 158 4.96 -8.28 4.68
C LYS A 158 3.71 -9.12 4.92
N VAL A 159 2.62 -8.50 5.40
CA VAL A 159 1.33 -9.14 5.62
C VAL A 159 0.73 -9.64 4.32
N TYR A 160 0.56 -8.73 3.36
CA TYR A 160 -0.14 -9.03 2.11
C TYR A 160 0.75 -9.78 1.11
N GLY A 161 2.08 -9.67 1.22
CA GLY A 161 3.03 -10.42 0.40
C GLY A 161 3.05 -11.93 0.66
N ASN A 162 2.33 -12.41 1.68
CA ASN A 162 2.23 -13.84 1.97
C ASN A 162 1.28 -14.53 0.98
N SER A 163 1.85 -15.09 -0.08
CA SER A 163 1.13 -15.79 -1.16
C SER A 163 0.40 -17.05 -0.73
N ARG A 164 0.63 -17.55 0.50
CA ARG A 164 -0.18 -18.62 1.10
C ARG A 164 -1.60 -18.15 1.41
N TYR A 165 -1.76 -16.87 1.71
CA TYR A 165 -3.00 -16.29 2.25
C TYR A 165 -3.61 -15.24 1.33
N PHE A 166 -2.82 -14.63 0.45
CA PHE A 166 -3.26 -13.56 -0.44
C PHE A 166 -2.92 -13.87 -1.89
N THR A 167 -3.78 -13.39 -2.78
CA THR A 167 -3.58 -13.41 -4.23
C THR A 167 -3.76 -12.00 -4.78
N ILE A 168 -3.17 -11.75 -5.95
CA ILE A 168 -3.28 -10.48 -6.64
C ILE A 168 -4.63 -10.44 -7.36
N ASP A 169 -5.42 -9.39 -7.12
CA ASP A 169 -6.56 -9.04 -7.95
C ASP A 169 -6.07 -8.63 -9.35
N SER A 170 -6.65 -9.24 -10.37
CA SER A 170 -6.29 -9.02 -11.77
C SER A 170 -6.49 -7.58 -12.26
N HIS A 171 -7.38 -6.81 -11.63
CA HIS A 171 -7.76 -5.48 -12.12
C HIS A 171 -7.07 -4.34 -11.37
N THR A 172 -7.15 -4.33 -10.04
CA THR A 172 -6.49 -3.29 -9.22
C THR A 172 -5.02 -3.60 -8.95
N ARG A 173 -4.59 -4.86 -9.16
CA ARG A 173 -3.29 -5.40 -8.68
C ARG A 173 -3.10 -5.34 -7.16
N GLY A 174 -4.13 -4.93 -6.42
CA GLY A 174 -4.17 -5.03 -4.97
C GLY A 174 -4.29 -6.49 -4.54
N LEU A 175 -3.84 -6.78 -3.34
CA LEU A 175 -3.91 -8.13 -2.78
C LEU A 175 -5.26 -8.32 -2.09
N ILE A 176 -5.86 -9.49 -2.31
CA ILE A 176 -7.09 -9.97 -1.68
C ILE A 176 -6.83 -11.33 -1.03
N PRO A 177 -7.57 -11.71 0.02
CA PRO A 177 -7.43 -13.05 0.58
C PRO A 177 -7.68 -14.13 -0.48
N LEU A 178 -6.90 -15.21 -0.43
CA LEU A 178 -7.10 -16.39 -1.26
C LEU A 178 -8.30 -17.18 -0.73
N LEU A 179 -9.47 -16.93 -1.33
CA LEU A 179 -10.74 -17.59 -0.99
C LEU A 179 -10.83 -18.96 -1.70
N ASP A 180 -10.02 -19.92 -1.27
CA ASP A 180 -10.03 -21.27 -1.84
C ASP A 180 -11.23 -22.08 -1.26
N PRO A 181 -12.16 -22.56 -2.12
CA PRO A 181 -13.32 -23.34 -1.71
C PRO A 181 -12.98 -24.60 -0.90
N ALA A 182 -11.76 -25.13 -1.03
CA ALA A 182 -11.32 -26.31 -0.29
C ALA A 182 -11.12 -26.05 1.23
N TYR A 183 -11.09 -24.79 1.67
CA TYR A 183 -10.93 -24.41 3.07
C TYR A 183 -12.26 -24.26 3.83
N ASP A 184 -13.39 -24.66 3.23
CA ASP A 184 -14.70 -24.72 3.88
C ASP A 184 -14.68 -25.74 5.05
N GLY A 185 -14.28 -25.29 6.24
CA GLY A 185 -14.63 -25.94 7.52
C GLY A 185 -13.50 -26.20 8.52
N LEU A 186 -12.22 -26.09 8.14
CA LEU A 186 -11.09 -26.25 9.07
C LEU A 186 -10.25 -24.98 9.09
N ILE A 187 -10.54 -24.13 10.08
CA ILE A 187 -9.76 -22.91 10.33
C ILE A 187 -8.42 -23.32 10.92
N ASP A 188 -7.36 -23.20 10.13
CA ASP A 188 -5.99 -23.14 10.63
C ASP A 188 -5.91 -21.97 11.65
N PRO A 189 -5.69 -22.23 12.95
CA PRO A 189 -5.64 -21.18 13.96
C PRO A 189 -4.61 -20.11 13.65
N ASP A 190 -3.50 -20.48 12.99
CA ASP A 190 -2.46 -19.54 12.59
C ASP A 190 -2.94 -18.65 11.46
N ARG A 191 -3.69 -19.19 10.48
CA ARG A 191 -4.32 -18.41 9.41
C ARG A 191 -5.34 -17.42 9.96
N ARG A 192 -6.19 -17.84 10.93
CA ARG A 192 -7.13 -16.94 11.60
C ARG A 192 -6.42 -15.80 12.33
N ARG A 193 -5.39 -16.11 13.13
CA ARG A 193 -4.58 -15.10 13.82
C ARG A 193 -3.98 -14.10 12.81
N TYR A 194 -3.47 -14.61 11.70
CA TYR A 194 -2.89 -13.80 10.64
C TYR A 194 -3.91 -12.84 10.01
N MET A 195 -5.11 -13.32 9.68
CA MET A 195 -6.17 -12.50 9.09
C MET A 195 -6.69 -11.44 10.06
N LEU A 196 -6.86 -11.79 11.35
CA LEU A 196 -7.18 -10.81 12.41
C LEU A 196 -6.12 -9.70 12.48
N ALA A 197 -4.85 -10.05 12.49
CA ALA A 197 -3.76 -9.08 12.50
C ALA A 197 -3.74 -8.23 11.22
N ALA A 198 -3.96 -8.82 10.05
CA ALA A 198 -4.07 -8.09 8.79
C ALA A 198 -5.19 -7.05 8.83
N GLY A 199 -6.37 -7.41 9.36
CA GLY A 199 -7.49 -6.48 9.56
C GLY A 199 -7.13 -5.32 10.47
N ALA A 200 -6.55 -5.61 11.65
CA ALA A 200 -6.19 -4.59 12.63
C ALA A 200 -5.10 -3.64 12.11
N ILE A 201 -4.05 -4.17 11.47
CA ILE A 201 -2.97 -3.40 10.86
C ILE A 201 -3.53 -2.47 9.76
N THR A 202 -4.47 -2.97 8.95
CA THR A 202 -5.10 -2.19 7.88
C THR A 202 -5.93 -1.04 8.46
N ALA A 203 -6.71 -1.29 9.51
CA ALA A 203 -7.47 -0.24 10.17
C ALA A 203 -6.56 0.81 10.84
N ILE A 204 -5.50 0.39 11.54
CA ILE A 204 -4.50 1.29 12.12
C ILE A 204 -3.88 2.16 11.02
N TYR A 205 -3.46 1.57 9.90
CA TYR A 205 -2.91 2.31 8.77
C TYR A 205 -3.89 3.36 8.25
N ILE A 206 -5.17 3.01 8.07
CA ILE A 206 -6.19 3.93 7.59
C ILE A 206 -6.39 5.08 8.57
N ILE A 207 -6.53 4.79 9.87
CA ILE A 207 -6.69 5.80 10.92
C ILE A 207 -5.50 6.76 10.93
N TRP A 208 -4.30 6.19 10.82
CA TRP A 208 -3.07 6.95 10.87
C TRP A 208 -2.89 7.83 9.64
N ASN A 209 -2.98 7.25 8.45
CA ASN A 209 -2.62 7.92 7.22
C ASN A 209 -3.80 8.61 6.54
N ARG A 210 -5.01 8.41 7.08
CA ARG A 210 -6.27 8.87 6.48
C ARG A 210 -6.34 8.44 5.01
N ALA A 211 -5.89 7.22 4.72
CA ALA A 211 -5.65 6.71 3.37
C ALA A 211 -5.77 5.19 3.31
N LEU A 212 -6.09 4.64 2.14
CA LEU A 212 -6.16 3.20 1.94
C LEU A 212 -4.78 2.63 1.58
N PRO A 213 -4.41 1.44 2.09
CA PRO A 213 -3.11 0.85 1.83
C PRO A 213 -3.01 0.34 0.39
N VAL A 214 -2.06 0.89 -0.39
CA VAL A 214 -1.90 0.55 -1.83
C VAL A 214 -1.71 -0.94 -2.11
N VAL A 215 -1.21 -1.70 -1.14
CA VAL A 215 -0.99 -3.15 -1.32
C VAL A 215 -2.28 -3.98 -1.30
N THR A 216 -3.39 -3.44 -0.81
CA THR A 216 -4.64 -4.19 -0.60
C THR A 216 -5.72 -3.68 -1.53
N SER A 217 -6.53 -4.55 -2.13
CA SER A 217 -7.65 -4.09 -2.98
C SER A 217 -8.61 -3.18 -2.20
N PRO A 218 -8.96 -1.97 -2.72
CA PRO A 218 -9.91 -1.09 -2.07
C PRO A 218 -11.31 -1.70 -2.06
N PHE A 219 -11.64 -2.52 -3.05
CA PHE A 219 -12.92 -3.23 -3.15
C PHE A 219 -13.05 -4.30 -2.07
N PHE A 220 -11.96 -4.96 -1.70
CA PHE A 220 -11.96 -5.92 -0.60
C PHE A 220 -12.29 -5.22 0.72
N ILE A 221 -11.59 -4.12 1.04
CA ILE A 221 -11.86 -3.34 2.25
C ILE A 221 -13.30 -2.82 2.24
N LEU A 222 -13.76 -2.27 1.11
CA LEU A 222 -15.12 -1.75 0.96
C LEU A 222 -16.18 -2.84 1.19
N ALA A 223 -16.00 -4.02 0.59
CA ALA A 223 -16.93 -5.13 0.76
C ALA A 223 -16.93 -5.70 2.19
N VAL A 224 -15.79 -5.67 2.88
CA VAL A 224 -15.69 -6.08 4.29
C VAL A 224 -16.51 -5.17 5.20
N ILE A 225 -16.45 -3.85 5.01
CA ILE A 225 -17.04 -2.88 5.93
C ILE A 225 -18.45 -2.45 5.54
N ALA A 226 -18.73 -2.26 4.24
CA ALA A 226 -20.00 -1.76 3.72
C ALA A 226 -20.82 -2.87 3.03
N GLY A 227 -20.28 -4.08 2.97
CA GLY A 227 -20.95 -5.24 2.41
C GLY A 227 -20.89 -5.33 0.88
N TRP A 228 -21.42 -6.43 0.36
CA TRP A 228 -21.35 -6.77 -1.07
C TRP A 228 -21.95 -5.73 -2.01
N GLY A 229 -23.04 -5.07 -1.59
CA GLY A 229 -23.73 -4.07 -2.41
C GLY A 229 -22.86 -2.85 -2.72
N ALA A 230 -21.86 -2.56 -1.87
CA ALA A 230 -20.97 -1.42 -2.06
C ALA A 230 -20.03 -1.57 -3.27
N LEU A 231 -19.87 -2.78 -3.82
CA LEU A 231 -19.08 -3.02 -5.04
C LEU A 231 -19.65 -2.33 -6.28
N GLU A 232 -20.94 -1.99 -6.28
CA GLU A 232 -21.60 -1.27 -7.38
C GLU A 232 -21.14 0.21 -7.46
N HIS A 233 -20.20 0.63 -6.62
CA HIS A 233 -19.72 2.02 -6.58
C HIS A 233 -18.96 2.42 -7.84
N LYS A 234 -19.68 3.08 -8.76
CA LYS A 234 -19.18 3.46 -10.09
C LYS A 234 -17.91 4.30 -10.07
N GLN A 235 -17.80 5.29 -9.18
CA GLN A 235 -16.64 6.19 -9.16
C GLN A 235 -15.36 5.44 -8.76
N LEU A 236 -15.46 4.51 -7.80
CA LEU A 236 -14.31 3.71 -7.41
C LEU A 236 -13.90 2.74 -8.52
N LEU A 237 -14.86 2.14 -9.25
CA LEU A 237 -14.58 1.32 -10.44
C LEU A 237 -13.86 2.11 -11.54
N GLU A 238 -14.36 3.31 -11.83
CA GLU A 238 -13.78 4.20 -12.84
C GLU A 238 -12.33 4.58 -12.49
N HIS A 239 -12.05 4.82 -11.22
CA HIS A 239 -10.73 5.24 -10.76
C HIS A 239 -9.76 4.06 -10.58
N ALA A 240 -10.17 3.00 -9.89
CA ALA A 240 -9.28 1.90 -9.50
C ALA A 240 -9.09 0.85 -10.60
N CYS A 241 -10.05 0.69 -11.52
CA CYS A 241 -9.98 -0.32 -12.59
C CYS A 241 -10.69 0.14 -13.89
N PRO A 242 -10.23 1.23 -14.53
CA PRO A 242 -10.91 1.87 -15.67
C PRO A 242 -11.21 0.91 -16.82
N SER A 243 -10.27 0.03 -17.17
CA SER A 243 -10.45 -0.97 -18.24
C SER A 243 -11.56 -1.97 -17.92
N PHE A 244 -11.64 -2.43 -16.67
CA PHE A 244 -12.70 -3.33 -16.24
C PHE A 244 -14.05 -2.61 -16.15
N ASN A 245 -14.07 -1.38 -15.64
CA ASN A 245 -15.27 -0.56 -15.58
C ASN A 245 -15.92 -0.41 -16.97
N GLN A 246 -15.13 -0.21 -18.03
CA GLN A 246 -15.65 -0.16 -19.40
C GLN A 246 -16.37 -1.45 -19.81
N SER A 247 -15.73 -2.61 -19.63
CA SER A 247 -16.33 -3.92 -19.93
C SER A 247 -17.55 -4.22 -19.06
N TYR A 248 -17.49 -3.86 -17.78
CA TYR A 248 -18.61 -3.99 -16.85
C TYR A 248 -19.80 -3.14 -17.27
N LEU A 249 -19.59 -1.88 -17.67
CA LEU A 249 -20.66 -1.00 -18.16
C LEU A 249 -21.29 -1.52 -19.45
N GLN A 250 -20.50 -2.15 -20.34
CA GLN A 250 -21.04 -2.81 -21.53
C GLN A 250 -21.96 -3.97 -21.13
N PHE A 251 -21.52 -4.82 -20.21
CA PHE A 251 -22.32 -5.93 -19.70
C PHE A 251 -23.58 -5.46 -18.95
N LEU A 252 -23.44 -4.45 -18.09
CA LEU A 252 -24.54 -3.88 -17.31
C LEU A 252 -25.67 -3.37 -18.24
N ASN A 253 -25.29 -2.71 -19.33
CA ASN A 253 -26.22 -2.16 -20.32
C ASN A 253 -26.59 -3.16 -21.44
N PHE A 254 -26.09 -4.40 -21.38
CA PHE A 254 -26.36 -5.40 -22.42
C PHE A 254 -27.86 -5.74 -22.47
N PRO A 255 -28.53 -5.68 -23.64
CA PRO A 255 -29.95 -5.89 -23.74
C PRO A 255 -30.37 -7.26 -23.20
N ARG A 256 -31.31 -7.27 -22.25
CA ARG A 256 -31.76 -8.49 -21.56
C ARG A 256 -32.45 -9.50 -22.48
N ASN A 257 -32.97 -9.04 -23.61
CA ASN A 257 -33.61 -9.85 -24.65
C ASN A 257 -32.61 -10.38 -25.69
N ASN A 258 -31.35 -9.91 -25.67
CA ASN A 258 -30.31 -10.41 -26.54
C ASN A 258 -29.61 -11.62 -25.92
N PRO A 259 -29.26 -12.63 -26.74
CA PRO A 259 -28.48 -13.77 -26.30
C PRO A 259 -27.03 -13.39 -26.01
N ILE A 260 -26.49 -13.84 -24.88
CA ILE A 260 -25.05 -13.75 -24.60
C ILE A 260 -24.37 -14.89 -25.35
N GLN A 261 -23.61 -14.58 -26.39
CA GLN A 261 -22.97 -15.57 -27.25
C GLN A 261 -21.63 -16.02 -26.65
N ILE A 262 -21.33 -17.32 -26.68
CA ILE A 262 -20.01 -17.83 -26.28
C ILE A 262 -18.93 -17.17 -27.14
N GLY A 263 -17.90 -16.62 -26.49
CA GLY A 263 -16.82 -15.88 -27.14
C GLY A 263 -17.11 -14.40 -27.43
N SER A 264 -18.27 -13.87 -27.04
CA SER A 264 -18.54 -12.43 -27.05
C SER A 264 -17.80 -11.68 -25.91
N PRO A 265 -17.57 -10.37 -26.02
CA PRO A 265 -17.02 -9.56 -24.92
C PRO A 265 -17.83 -9.67 -23.61
N GLU A 266 -19.15 -9.73 -23.73
CA GLU A 266 -20.07 -9.90 -22.60
C GLU A 266 -19.91 -11.27 -21.95
N PHE A 267 -19.68 -12.31 -22.76
CA PHE A 267 -19.37 -13.65 -22.24
C PHE A 267 -18.06 -13.64 -21.44
N PHE A 268 -16.97 -13.07 -21.97
CA PHE A 268 -15.70 -13.03 -21.23
C PHE A 268 -15.78 -12.22 -19.93
N THR A 269 -16.64 -11.20 -19.90
CA THR A 269 -16.92 -10.45 -18.68
C THR A 269 -17.70 -11.30 -17.66
N LEU A 270 -18.67 -12.08 -18.13
CA LEU A 270 -19.52 -12.94 -17.30
C LEU A 270 -18.86 -14.25 -16.86
N GLU A 271 -17.96 -14.80 -17.68
CA GLU A 271 -17.43 -16.16 -17.54
C GLU A 271 -16.86 -16.47 -16.15
N PRO A 272 -16.01 -15.60 -15.53
CA PRO A 272 -15.53 -15.84 -14.17
C PRO A 272 -16.65 -15.94 -13.14
N ALA A 273 -17.78 -15.25 -13.36
CA ALA A 273 -18.91 -15.26 -12.47
C ALA A 273 -19.82 -16.48 -12.62
N LEU A 274 -19.64 -17.27 -13.69
CA LEU A 274 -20.36 -18.52 -13.86
C LEU A 274 -19.85 -19.61 -12.92
N ASP A 275 -18.61 -19.53 -12.44
CA ASP A 275 -18.03 -20.47 -11.47
C ASP A 275 -18.10 -21.92 -11.98
N GLY A 276 -17.68 -22.12 -13.24
CA GLY A 276 -17.73 -23.42 -13.93
C GLY A 276 -19.11 -23.87 -14.40
N ARG A 277 -20.17 -23.09 -14.17
CA ARG A 277 -21.51 -23.38 -14.73
C ARG A 277 -21.55 -23.12 -16.23
N ASP A 278 -22.27 -23.97 -16.95
CA ASP A 278 -22.54 -23.77 -18.37
C ASP A 278 -23.43 -22.53 -18.57
N ILE A 279 -23.05 -21.62 -19.47
CA ILE A 279 -23.87 -20.47 -19.86
C ILE A 279 -25.27 -20.89 -20.34
N ARG A 280 -25.42 -22.12 -20.83
CA ARG A 280 -26.71 -22.69 -21.23
C ARG A 280 -27.69 -22.84 -20.07
N SER A 281 -27.22 -22.79 -18.82
CA SER A 281 -28.06 -22.86 -17.62
C SER A 281 -28.66 -21.51 -17.21
N LEU A 282 -28.31 -20.41 -17.88
CA LEU A 282 -28.78 -19.07 -17.52
C LEU A 282 -30.18 -18.77 -18.05
N GLU A 283 -30.99 -18.03 -17.26
CA GLU A 283 -32.24 -17.44 -17.75
C GLU A 283 -31.97 -16.52 -18.96
N GLY A 284 -32.94 -16.45 -19.88
CA GLY A 284 -32.93 -15.60 -21.05
C GLY A 284 -32.62 -16.31 -22.38
N PRO A 285 -32.74 -15.57 -23.50
CA PRO A 285 -32.37 -16.10 -24.80
C PRO A 285 -30.87 -16.41 -24.86
N PRO A 286 -30.44 -17.43 -25.63
CA PRO A 286 -31.28 -18.34 -26.41
C PRO A 286 -31.72 -19.59 -25.61
N TYR A 287 -31.32 -19.72 -24.35
CA TYR A 287 -31.33 -21.01 -23.65
C TYR A 287 -32.59 -21.24 -22.79
N HIS A 288 -33.06 -20.23 -22.05
CA HIS A 288 -34.16 -20.41 -21.10
C HIS A 288 -35.14 -19.22 -21.12
N GLY A 289 -36.23 -19.36 -21.87
CA GLY A 289 -37.36 -18.43 -21.83
C GLY A 289 -37.16 -17.12 -22.60
N PRO A 290 -38.07 -16.15 -22.42
CA PRO A 290 -37.98 -14.82 -23.02
C PRO A 290 -36.90 -13.96 -22.33
N GLU A 291 -36.93 -12.64 -22.51
CA GLU A 291 -36.01 -11.66 -21.89
C GLU A 291 -35.64 -11.98 -20.42
N ARG A 292 -34.35 -11.85 -20.07
CA ARG A 292 -33.86 -11.96 -18.68
C ARG A 292 -34.62 -10.99 -17.76
N SER A 293 -35.05 -11.48 -16.59
CA SER A 293 -35.68 -10.59 -15.61
C SER A 293 -34.69 -9.53 -15.10
N SER A 294 -35.22 -8.36 -14.68
CA SER A 294 -34.37 -7.29 -14.15
C SER A 294 -33.59 -7.72 -12.91
N GLY A 295 -34.23 -8.50 -12.02
CA GLY A 295 -33.60 -9.01 -10.81
C GLY A 295 -32.49 -10.01 -11.13
N TYR A 296 -32.72 -10.92 -12.07
CA TYR A 296 -31.71 -11.86 -12.52
C TYR A 296 -30.51 -11.18 -13.18
N HIS A 297 -30.74 -10.22 -14.08
CA HIS A 297 -29.65 -9.45 -14.71
C HIS A 297 -28.83 -8.67 -13.68
N LYS A 298 -29.49 -8.05 -12.69
CA LYS A 298 -28.80 -7.40 -11.57
C LYS A 298 -27.94 -8.39 -10.78
N HIS A 299 -28.45 -9.58 -10.49
CA HIS A 299 -27.70 -10.62 -9.81
C HIS A 299 -26.45 -11.06 -10.60
N LEU A 300 -26.57 -11.23 -11.93
CA LEU A 300 -25.41 -11.51 -12.78
C LEU A 300 -24.37 -10.38 -12.71
N CYS A 301 -24.80 -9.12 -12.77
CA CYS A 301 -23.88 -7.97 -12.66
C CYS A 301 -23.14 -7.96 -11.31
N GLN A 302 -23.84 -8.26 -10.21
CA GLN A 302 -23.24 -8.37 -8.88
C GLN A 302 -22.24 -9.54 -8.80
N SER A 303 -22.55 -10.67 -9.43
CA SER A 303 -21.62 -11.81 -9.50
C SER A 303 -20.40 -11.51 -10.36
N VAL A 304 -20.54 -10.72 -11.44
CA VAL A 304 -19.41 -10.21 -12.22
C VAL A 304 -18.49 -9.35 -11.35
N LEU A 305 -19.03 -8.36 -10.64
CA LEU A 305 -18.23 -7.54 -9.72
C LEU A 305 -17.51 -8.39 -8.67
N GLY A 306 -18.22 -9.31 -8.02
CA GLY A 306 -17.62 -10.20 -7.03
C GLY A 306 -16.49 -11.07 -7.59
N ALA A 307 -16.72 -11.73 -8.73
CA ALA A 307 -15.75 -12.65 -9.30
C ALA A 307 -14.47 -11.93 -9.73
N HIS A 308 -14.62 -10.76 -10.36
CA HIS A 308 -13.49 -9.99 -10.85
C HIS A 308 -12.75 -9.23 -9.75
N LEU A 309 -13.43 -8.72 -8.72
CA LEU A 309 -12.81 -7.84 -7.72
C LEU A 309 -12.47 -8.54 -6.40
N LEU A 310 -13.17 -9.61 -6.07
CA LEU A 310 -13.05 -10.34 -4.80
C LEU A 310 -12.70 -11.82 -4.97
N GLY A 311 -12.57 -12.30 -6.21
CA GLY A 311 -12.23 -13.69 -6.52
C GLY A 311 -13.35 -14.70 -6.25
N THR A 312 -14.59 -14.24 -6.03
CA THR A 312 -15.75 -15.14 -5.85
C THR A 312 -17.03 -14.49 -6.39
N PRO A 313 -17.93 -15.21 -7.09
CA PRO A 313 -19.18 -14.60 -7.58
C PRO A 313 -20.31 -14.52 -6.56
N ARG A 314 -20.13 -15.08 -5.36
CA ARG A 314 -21.23 -15.31 -4.41
C ARG A 314 -21.02 -14.48 -3.15
N ALA A 315 -21.95 -13.55 -2.90
CA ALA A 315 -21.96 -12.72 -1.70
C ALA A 315 -21.89 -13.53 -0.40
N SER A 316 -22.65 -14.63 -0.31
CA SER A 316 -22.66 -15.48 0.88
C SER A 316 -21.35 -16.24 1.06
N ALA A 317 -20.66 -16.63 -0.01
CA ALA A 317 -19.37 -17.29 0.08
C ALA A 317 -18.33 -16.31 0.61
N PHE A 318 -18.32 -15.07 0.11
CA PHE A 318 -17.44 -14.02 0.60
C PHE A 318 -17.70 -13.65 2.06
N MET A 319 -18.94 -13.23 2.39
CA MET A 319 -19.26 -12.67 3.71
C MET A 319 -19.12 -13.66 4.87
N ASN A 320 -19.23 -14.97 4.57
CA ASN A 320 -19.10 -16.04 5.56
C ASN A 320 -17.76 -16.78 5.48
N HIS A 321 -16.88 -16.42 4.54
CA HIS A 321 -15.57 -17.07 4.45
C HIS A 321 -14.78 -16.82 5.74
N PRO A 322 -14.18 -17.85 6.38
CA PRO A 322 -13.50 -17.71 7.66
C PRO A 322 -12.44 -16.60 7.68
N ASP A 323 -11.68 -16.43 6.60
CA ASP A 323 -10.67 -15.37 6.50
C ASP A 323 -11.28 -13.98 6.41
N VAL A 324 -12.39 -13.82 5.70
CA VAL A 324 -13.08 -12.53 5.56
C VAL A 324 -13.69 -12.14 6.90
N VAL A 325 -14.28 -13.11 7.61
CA VAL A 325 -14.79 -12.91 8.97
C VAL A 325 -13.66 -12.56 9.93
N ALA A 326 -12.55 -13.31 9.93
CA ALA A 326 -11.40 -13.03 10.78
C ALA A 326 -10.76 -11.67 10.47
N PHE A 327 -10.62 -11.31 9.19
CA PHE A 327 -10.15 -9.99 8.79
C PHE A 327 -11.08 -8.89 9.28
N ARG A 328 -12.40 -9.05 9.06
CA ARG A 328 -13.41 -8.10 9.53
C ARG A 328 -13.35 -7.94 11.05
N ASP A 329 -13.27 -9.02 11.81
CA ASP A 329 -13.18 -8.99 13.27
C ASP A 329 -11.94 -8.22 13.76
N GLY A 330 -10.82 -8.34 13.04
CA GLY A 330 -9.59 -7.61 13.35
C GLY A 330 -9.67 -6.13 12.95
N PHE A 331 -10.30 -5.84 11.81
CA PHE A 331 -10.56 -4.49 11.34
C PHE A 331 -11.58 -3.75 12.23
N ASN A 332 -12.52 -4.49 12.80
CA ASN A 332 -13.65 -3.99 13.57
C ASN A 332 -13.26 -3.58 14.98
N ILE A 333 -12.56 -2.45 15.07
CA ILE A 333 -12.14 -1.85 16.33
C ILE A 333 -13.32 -1.21 17.04
N GLY A 334 -13.55 -1.55 18.30
CA GLY A 334 -14.53 -0.86 19.15
C GLY A 334 -14.01 0.45 19.75
N PHE A 335 -14.90 1.43 19.85
CA PHE A 335 -14.73 2.69 20.57
C PHE A 335 -15.57 2.71 21.85
N ASP A 336 -15.32 3.68 22.74
CA ASP A 336 -15.87 3.70 24.11
C ASP A 336 -17.40 3.81 24.18
N ASN A 337 -18.04 4.34 23.14
CA ASN A 337 -19.49 4.53 23.08
C ASN A 337 -20.24 3.34 22.42
N GLY A 338 -19.54 2.24 22.13
CA GLY A 338 -20.10 1.08 21.45
C GLY A 338 -20.12 1.16 19.93
N ASN A 339 -19.74 2.30 19.33
CA ASN A 339 -19.46 2.36 17.89
C ASN A 339 -18.19 1.59 17.56
N THR A 340 -18.07 1.18 16.30
CA THR A 340 -16.84 0.59 15.80
C THR A 340 -16.25 1.41 14.67
N PHE A 341 -14.95 1.28 14.42
CA PHE A 341 -14.29 1.89 13.28
C PHE A 341 -14.88 1.44 11.95
N SER A 342 -15.26 0.15 11.85
CA SER A 342 -15.92 -0.37 10.66
C SER A 342 -17.25 0.33 10.42
N ASP A 343 -18.09 0.49 11.46
CA ASP A 343 -19.40 1.12 11.33
C ASP A 343 -19.29 2.59 10.92
N LEU A 344 -18.41 3.35 11.60
CA LEU A 344 -18.19 4.77 11.30
C LEU A 344 -17.60 4.99 9.90
N LEU A 345 -16.67 4.13 9.48
CA LEU A 345 -16.07 4.21 8.16
C LEU A 345 -17.08 3.81 7.08
N ALA A 346 -17.88 2.77 7.31
CA ALA A 346 -18.85 2.24 6.34
C ALA A 346 -19.92 3.27 5.95
N GLU A 347 -20.36 4.12 6.88
CA GLU A 347 -21.34 5.18 6.64
C GLU A 347 -20.90 6.15 5.53
N HIS A 348 -19.59 6.37 5.40
CA HIS A 348 -19.00 7.34 4.48
C HIS A 348 -18.08 6.71 3.43
N ALA A 349 -17.87 5.40 3.49
CA ALA A 349 -16.86 4.70 2.69
C ALA A 349 -17.02 4.96 1.18
N ILE A 350 -18.26 4.98 0.72
CA ILE A 350 -18.62 5.27 -0.68
C ILE A 350 -18.07 6.63 -1.14
N ASP A 351 -18.17 7.66 -0.30
CA ASP A 351 -17.79 9.02 -0.65
C ASP A 351 -16.27 9.23 -0.55
N ILE A 352 -15.62 8.63 0.44
CA ILE A 352 -14.21 8.93 0.77
C ILE A 352 -13.20 7.93 0.18
N PHE A 353 -13.60 6.69 -0.14
CA PHE A 353 -12.66 5.68 -0.66
C PHE A 353 -11.96 6.09 -1.96
N PRO A 354 -12.65 6.70 -2.94
CA PRO A 354 -11.96 7.21 -4.13
C PRO A 354 -10.88 8.24 -3.80
N ALA A 355 -11.11 9.12 -2.82
CA ALA A 355 -10.12 10.11 -2.38
C ALA A 355 -8.97 9.48 -1.57
N MET A 356 -9.22 8.37 -0.88
CA MET A 356 -8.23 7.68 -0.06
C MET A 356 -7.36 6.68 -0.83
N TRP A 357 -7.81 6.22 -2.00
CA TRP A 357 -7.13 5.19 -2.81
C TRP A 357 -6.14 5.78 -3.82
N CYS A 358 -5.01 5.09 -4.02
CA CYS A 358 -4.07 5.26 -5.14
C CYS A 358 -3.80 6.73 -5.57
N ARG A 359 -3.46 7.58 -4.60
CA ARG A 359 -3.12 9.00 -4.80
C ARG A 359 -1.70 9.18 -5.34
N VAL A 360 -1.33 8.38 -6.34
CA VAL A 360 -0.03 8.49 -7.00
C VAL A 360 -0.04 9.75 -7.85
N PRO A 361 0.95 10.65 -7.71
CA PRO A 361 1.07 11.82 -8.59
C PRO A 361 0.99 11.42 -10.06
N THR A 362 0.07 12.04 -10.80
CA THR A 362 -0.07 11.82 -12.25
C THR A 362 0.77 12.81 -13.07
N THR A 363 1.19 13.91 -12.43
CA THR A 363 2.08 14.91 -13.01
C THR A 363 3.09 15.39 -11.96
N PRO A 364 4.27 15.90 -12.36
CA PRO A 364 5.19 16.52 -11.42
C PRO A 364 4.60 17.73 -10.69
N ASP A 365 3.70 18.47 -11.36
CA ASP A 365 3.13 19.70 -10.83
C ASP A 365 2.31 19.46 -9.56
N THR A 366 1.72 18.27 -9.39
CA THR A 366 1.03 17.87 -8.16
C THR A 366 1.90 18.02 -6.90
N LEU A 367 3.19 17.68 -6.95
CA LEU A 367 4.11 17.90 -5.83
C LEU A 367 4.64 19.34 -5.82
N LEU A 368 4.88 19.93 -6.99
CA LEU A 368 5.49 21.26 -7.08
C LEU A 368 4.58 22.37 -6.53
N GLU A 369 3.26 22.19 -6.61
CA GLU A 369 2.26 23.05 -5.97
C GLU A 369 2.32 23.00 -4.43
N HIS A 370 2.82 21.89 -3.88
CA HIS A 370 2.96 21.64 -2.43
C HIS A 370 4.43 21.69 -1.96
N LEU A 371 5.34 22.14 -2.83
CA LEU A 371 6.75 22.31 -2.52
C LEU A 371 7.00 23.75 -2.07
N LEU A 372 7.27 23.91 -0.78
CA LEU A 372 7.69 25.17 -0.18
C LEU A 372 9.22 25.22 -0.12
N VAL A 373 9.84 26.28 -0.63
CA VAL A 373 11.29 26.50 -0.54
C VAL A 373 11.55 27.72 0.33
N VAL A 374 12.38 27.57 1.36
CA VAL A 374 12.67 28.62 2.34
C VAL A 374 14.17 28.76 2.56
N SER A 375 14.63 29.98 2.84
CA SER A 375 15.97 30.20 3.38
C SER A 375 15.96 29.89 4.87
N ALA A 376 16.99 29.21 5.36
CA ALA A 376 17.13 28.93 6.79
C ALA A 376 17.96 29.98 7.53
N ASP A 377 18.80 30.73 6.82
CA ASP A 377 19.78 31.65 7.41
C ASP A 377 19.25 33.09 7.55
N ASP A 378 18.12 33.40 6.92
CA ASP A 378 17.54 34.74 6.87
C ASP A 378 16.08 34.71 7.37
N ASP A 379 15.72 35.59 8.31
CA ASP A 379 14.32 35.88 8.70
C ASP A 379 13.52 36.52 7.53
N GLN A 380 14.11 36.57 6.34
CA GLN A 380 13.53 37.18 5.15
C GLN A 380 12.55 36.24 4.46
N ILE A 381 11.45 36.82 4.00
CA ILE A 381 10.40 36.11 3.26
C ILE A 381 10.88 35.69 1.85
N ASN A 382 11.99 36.25 1.35
CA ASN A 382 12.43 36.11 -0.04
C ASN A 382 13.77 35.38 -0.14
N LEU A 383 13.86 34.45 -1.10
CA LEU A 383 15.10 33.74 -1.46
C LEU A 383 16.13 34.68 -2.11
N SER A 384 17.41 34.49 -1.78
CA SER A 384 18.54 35.15 -2.44
C SER A 384 18.64 34.76 -3.92
N PRO A 385 19.37 35.51 -4.77
CA PRO A 385 19.58 35.13 -6.17
C PRO A 385 20.18 33.72 -6.35
N GLU A 386 21.10 33.33 -5.47
CA GLU A 386 21.70 32.00 -5.44
C GLU A 386 20.67 30.92 -5.08
N GLU A 387 19.87 31.16 -4.06
CA GLU A 387 18.79 30.27 -3.61
C GLU A 387 17.70 30.11 -4.68
N GLN A 388 17.35 31.19 -5.39
CA GLN A 388 16.43 31.14 -6.53
C GLN A 388 16.98 30.25 -7.66
N ALA A 389 18.30 30.29 -7.92
CA ALA A 389 18.92 29.41 -8.91
C ALA A 389 18.82 27.92 -8.50
N ILE A 390 18.99 27.64 -7.20
CA ILE A 390 18.85 26.29 -6.63
C ILE A 390 17.39 25.82 -6.72
N GLU A 391 16.42 26.64 -6.30
CA GLU A 391 15.00 26.33 -6.42
C GLU A 391 14.64 26.00 -7.87
N GLN A 392 15.04 26.84 -8.83
CA GLN A 392 14.76 26.62 -10.24
C GLN A 392 15.38 25.30 -10.73
N ALA A 393 16.62 25.00 -10.32
CA ALA A 393 17.27 23.75 -10.67
C ALA A 393 16.56 22.53 -10.07
N PHE A 394 16.11 22.60 -8.82
CA PHE A 394 15.39 21.52 -8.15
C PHE A 394 14.01 21.28 -8.77
N ARG A 395 13.23 22.34 -9.03
CA ARG A 395 11.94 22.24 -9.73
C ARG A 395 12.10 21.67 -11.14
N ARG A 396 13.15 22.08 -11.87
CA ARG A 396 13.51 21.49 -13.18
C ARG A 396 13.85 20.01 -13.05
N PHE A 397 14.65 19.63 -12.06
CA PHE A 397 15.01 18.24 -11.80
C PHE A 397 13.76 17.38 -11.60
N LEU A 398 12.78 17.83 -10.78
CA LEU A 398 11.54 17.09 -10.51
C LEU A 398 10.65 16.91 -11.74
N ARG A 399 10.69 17.85 -12.69
CA ARG A 399 10.00 17.73 -13.99
C ARG A 399 10.69 16.79 -14.97
N GLY A 400 11.91 16.34 -14.67
CA GLY A 400 12.63 15.43 -15.55
C GLY A 400 12.00 14.05 -15.64
N VAL A 401 12.01 13.47 -16.85
CA VAL A 401 11.47 12.14 -17.11
C VAL A 401 12.47 11.07 -16.67
N GLY A 402 11.97 10.03 -16.01
CA GLY A 402 12.73 8.86 -15.61
C GLY A 402 13.94 9.16 -14.72
N HIS A 403 14.88 8.22 -14.70
CA HIS A 403 16.18 8.42 -14.07
C HIS A 403 17.05 9.35 -14.95
N PRO A 404 17.95 10.19 -14.37
CA PRO A 404 18.95 10.89 -15.15
C PRO A 404 19.83 9.91 -15.93
N ASP A 405 19.95 10.12 -17.25
CA ASP A 405 20.73 9.25 -18.13
C ASP A 405 22.23 9.44 -17.88
N CYS A 406 22.79 8.62 -16.98
CA CYS A 406 24.24 8.51 -16.83
C CYS A 406 24.65 7.15 -16.27
N GLN A 407 25.85 6.70 -16.63
CA GLN A 407 26.40 5.40 -16.24
C GLN A 407 26.48 5.20 -14.72
N TYR A 408 26.71 6.28 -13.96
CA TYR A 408 26.75 6.23 -12.50
C TYR A 408 25.37 5.93 -11.90
N ILE A 409 24.31 6.59 -12.36
CA ILE A 409 22.94 6.31 -11.90
C ILE A 409 22.51 4.91 -12.35
N GLU A 410 22.84 4.50 -13.57
CA GLU A 410 22.58 3.13 -14.03
C GLU A 410 23.28 2.09 -13.15
N ALA A 411 24.51 2.34 -12.71
CA ALA A 411 25.20 1.46 -11.76
C ALA A 411 24.53 1.43 -10.38
N LEU A 412 23.92 2.55 -9.95
CA LEU A 412 23.22 2.65 -8.66
C LEU A 412 21.87 1.91 -8.65
N VAL A 413 21.05 2.07 -9.69
CA VAL A 413 19.69 1.50 -9.74
C VAL A 413 19.59 0.19 -10.53
N GLY A 414 20.59 -0.08 -11.37
CA GLY A 414 20.62 -1.21 -12.30
C GLY A 414 19.89 -0.94 -13.62
N ALA A 415 20.40 -1.54 -14.70
CA ALA A 415 19.89 -1.36 -16.07
C ALA A 415 18.38 -1.70 -16.21
N LYS A 416 17.90 -2.71 -15.47
CA LYS A 416 16.48 -3.12 -15.51
C LYS A 416 15.56 -2.03 -14.97
N GLU A 417 15.95 -1.34 -13.90
CA GLU A 417 15.15 -0.27 -13.30
C GLU A 417 15.21 1.00 -14.16
N MET A 418 16.40 1.32 -14.71
CA MET A 418 16.57 2.39 -15.70
C MET A 418 15.61 2.23 -16.87
N GLU A 419 15.57 1.04 -17.48
CA GLU A 419 14.72 0.78 -18.64
C GLU A 419 13.24 0.83 -18.30
N LYS A 420 12.85 0.22 -17.18
CA LYS A 420 11.47 0.19 -16.68
C LYS A 420 10.89 1.59 -16.44
N HIS A 421 11.72 2.54 -16.00
CA HIS A 421 11.28 3.90 -15.68
C HIS A 421 11.77 4.97 -16.67
N ARG A 422 12.39 4.59 -17.79
CA ARG A 422 12.93 5.49 -18.80
C ARG A 422 11.96 6.61 -19.21
N ASN A 423 10.69 6.25 -19.39
CA ASN A 423 9.63 7.16 -19.86
C ASN A 423 8.65 7.56 -18.75
N ASN A 424 8.99 7.40 -17.47
CA ASN A 424 8.11 7.74 -16.37
C ASN A 424 8.24 9.24 -15.99
N PRO A 425 7.26 10.10 -16.33
CA PRO A 425 7.38 11.54 -16.09
C PRO A 425 7.30 11.93 -14.61
N VAL A 426 6.79 11.05 -13.75
CA VAL A 426 6.56 11.33 -12.31
C VAL A 426 7.54 10.59 -11.39
N LEU A 427 8.52 9.87 -11.94
CA LEU A 427 9.44 9.07 -11.14
C LEU A 427 10.13 9.91 -10.05
N ARG A 428 10.73 11.03 -10.43
CA ARG A 428 11.53 11.85 -9.52
C ARG A 428 10.68 12.49 -8.42
N THR A 429 9.48 12.93 -8.79
CA THR A 429 8.43 13.37 -7.86
C THR A 429 8.05 12.26 -6.86
N ASN A 430 7.80 11.04 -7.34
CA ASN A 430 7.44 9.91 -6.49
C ASN A 430 8.58 9.49 -5.55
N LEU A 431 9.83 9.63 -6.00
CA LEU A 431 11.02 9.37 -5.19
C LEU A 431 11.19 10.43 -4.10
N LEU A 432 11.05 11.72 -4.42
CA LEU A 432 11.11 12.81 -3.44
C LEU A 432 9.99 12.67 -2.40
N LEU A 433 8.77 12.41 -2.85
CA LEU A 433 7.62 12.25 -1.96
C LEU A 433 7.82 11.06 -1.00
N PHE A 434 8.35 9.94 -1.51
CA PHE A 434 8.73 8.79 -0.68
C PHE A 434 9.79 9.16 0.35
N ALA A 435 10.84 9.85 -0.08
CA ALA A 435 11.92 10.26 0.80
C ALA A 435 11.46 11.27 1.88
N ALA A 436 10.48 12.12 1.59
CA ALA A 436 9.97 13.12 2.54
C ALA A 436 8.87 12.58 3.48
N THR A 437 8.02 11.67 2.99
CA THR A 437 6.78 11.26 3.69
C THR A 437 6.72 9.78 4.05
N GLY A 438 7.66 8.98 3.56
CA GLY A 438 7.67 7.52 3.70
C GLY A 438 6.81 6.77 2.67
N GLU A 439 6.09 7.48 1.80
CA GLU A 439 5.23 6.92 0.76
C GLU A 439 5.31 7.71 -0.55
N SER A 440 5.09 7.03 -1.67
CA SER A 440 5.02 7.68 -2.99
C SER A 440 3.64 8.25 -3.33
N ASN A 441 2.67 8.19 -2.40
CA ASN A 441 1.34 8.77 -2.58
C ASN A 441 1.26 10.16 -1.96
N THR A 442 0.47 11.04 -2.55
CA THR A 442 0.20 12.34 -1.91
C THR A 442 -0.56 12.14 -0.60
N PRO A 443 -0.27 12.91 0.46
CA PRO A 443 -1.11 12.97 1.66
C PRO A 443 -2.57 13.34 1.36
N THR A 444 -3.46 13.10 2.34
CA THR A 444 -4.93 13.36 2.22
C THR A 444 -5.31 14.68 2.85
N ASP A 445 -4.40 15.24 3.62
CA ASP A 445 -4.48 16.61 4.05
C ASP A 445 -4.34 17.49 2.80
N PRO A 446 -5.32 18.35 2.45
CA PRO A 446 -5.23 19.23 1.29
C PRO A 446 -4.12 20.28 1.42
N ASP A 447 -3.72 20.61 2.65
CA ASP A 447 -2.72 21.65 2.94
C ASP A 447 -1.33 21.04 3.23
N TRP A 448 -1.10 19.80 2.78
CA TRP A 448 0.19 19.14 2.97
C TRP A 448 1.32 19.90 2.26
N LEU A 449 2.48 19.98 2.90
CA LEU A 449 3.66 20.60 2.30
C LEU A 449 4.87 19.69 2.43
N VAL A 450 5.75 19.79 1.45
CA VAL A 450 7.14 19.35 1.56
C VAL A 450 8.00 20.60 1.57
N THR A 451 8.80 20.78 2.62
CA THR A 451 9.65 21.98 2.77
C THR A 451 11.08 21.66 2.35
N LEU A 452 11.64 22.44 1.45
CA LEU A 452 13.06 22.47 1.12
C LEU A 452 13.70 23.67 1.81
N GLU A 453 14.43 23.43 2.90
CA GLU A 453 15.20 24.45 3.62
C GLU A 453 16.57 24.58 2.99
N LEU A 454 16.91 25.78 2.51
CA LEU A 454 18.22 26.10 1.95
C LEU A 454 19.12 26.65 3.05
N LYS A 455 20.26 25.99 3.27
CA LYS A 455 21.25 26.34 4.30
C LYS A 455 22.58 26.65 3.63
N ARG A 456 23.11 27.86 3.82
CA ARG A 456 24.41 28.20 3.26
C ARG A 456 25.51 27.52 4.06
N ASP A 457 26.29 26.68 3.38
CA ASP A 457 27.44 26.02 3.98
C ASP A 457 28.62 27.00 4.03
N HIS A 458 28.72 27.72 5.15
CA HIS A 458 29.80 28.68 5.41
C HIS A 458 31.17 28.03 5.67
N GLY A 459 31.28 26.69 5.63
CA GLY A 459 32.51 26.02 5.99
C GLY A 459 32.59 24.56 5.57
N LYS A 460 32.92 24.32 4.30
CA LYS A 460 33.74 23.15 3.95
C LYS A 460 35.02 23.23 4.79
N GLY A 461 35.15 22.38 5.81
CA GLY A 461 36.49 22.01 6.26
C GLY A 461 37.31 21.61 5.02
N VAL A 462 38.57 22.04 4.94
CA VAL A 462 39.48 22.02 3.76
C VAL A 462 39.63 20.66 3.04
N ALA A 463 38.94 19.61 3.47
CA ALA A 463 39.12 18.23 3.03
C ALA A 463 38.02 17.63 2.11
N SER A 464 36.84 18.25 1.90
CA SER A 464 35.78 17.66 1.05
C SER A 464 35.47 18.49 -0.20
N ASN A 465 35.75 17.92 -1.38
CA ASN A 465 35.37 18.48 -2.68
C ASN A 465 33.91 18.21 -3.07
N ALA A 466 33.16 17.43 -2.28
CA ALA A 466 31.77 17.10 -2.56
C ALA A 466 30.80 18.00 -1.78
N PRO A 467 29.64 18.39 -2.36
CA PRO A 467 28.57 19.03 -1.60
C PRO A 467 28.12 18.15 -0.43
N ARG A 468 27.77 18.78 0.70
CA ARG A 468 27.22 18.08 1.86
C ARG A 468 25.89 17.42 1.50
N ASN A 469 25.68 16.20 2.00
CA ASN A 469 24.43 15.46 1.76
C ASN A 469 23.21 16.22 2.30
N MET A 470 22.04 15.97 1.67
CA MET A 470 20.77 16.49 2.18
C MET A 470 20.41 15.85 3.53
N GLU A 471 19.84 16.64 4.44
CA GLU A 471 19.32 16.15 5.73
C GLU A 471 17.80 16.06 5.71
N TRP A 472 17.25 14.93 6.14
CA TRP A 472 15.83 14.63 5.97
C TRP A 472 15.11 14.58 7.30
N HIS A 473 14.10 15.44 7.43
CA HIS A 473 13.28 15.61 8.63
C HIS A 473 11.89 15.04 8.36
N LEU A 474 11.78 13.70 8.40
CA LEU A 474 10.56 12.94 8.14
C LEU A 474 9.39 13.28 9.08
N CYS A 475 9.68 13.85 10.26
CA CYS A 475 8.68 14.31 11.22
C CYS A 475 7.94 15.57 10.73
N ALA A 476 8.63 16.41 9.94
CA ALA A 476 8.15 17.69 9.46
C ALA A 476 7.92 17.72 7.93
N HIS A 477 8.13 16.59 7.25
CA HIS A 477 8.18 16.51 5.78
C HIS A 477 9.13 17.55 5.17
N ALA A 478 10.25 17.81 5.84
CA ALA A 478 11.23 18.81 5.44
C ALA A 478 12.55 18.16 5.04
N VAL A 479 13.29 18.82 4.16
CA VAL A 479 14.64 18.45 3.74
C VAL A 479 15.52 19.70 3.76
N CYS A 480 16.66 19.60 4.43
CA CYS A 480 17.68 20.64 4.39
C CYS A 480 18.67 20.34 3.27
N LEU A 481 18.86 21.32 2.40
CA LEU A 481 19.83 21.31 1.32
C LEU A 481 20.91 22.34 1.67
N PHE A 482 22.12 21.83 1.91
CA PHE A 482 23.29 22.65 2.14
C PHE A 482 23.92 23.05 0.82
N TYR A 483 24.20 24.34 0.63
CA TYR A 483 24.76 24.84 -0.61
C TYR A 483 25.94 25.78 -0.40
N ASP A 484 26.83 25.77 -1.37
CA ASP A 484 27.96 26.67 -1.51
C ASP A 484 28.03 27.22 -2.94
N GLU A 485 29.07 27.99 -3.25
CA GLU A 485 29.24 28.58 -4.58
C GLU A 485 29.39 27.53 -5.68
N ASP A 486 30.03 26.38 -5.41
CA ASP A 486 30.18 25.29 -6.37
C ASP A 486 28.83 24.69 -6.75
N MET A 487 27.96 24.47 -5.76
CA MET A 487 26.61 23.97 -5.99
C MET A 487 25.75 24.96 -6.78
N VAL A 488 25.85 26.26 -6.48
CA VAL A 488 25.16 27.31 -7.25
C VAL A 488 25.64 27.31 -8.70
N ASN A 489 26.94 27.23 -8.93
CA ASN A 489 27.52 27.13 -10.27
C ASN A 489 27.03 25.87 -11.01
N ALA A 490 26.92 24.72 -10.33
CA ALA A 490 26.36 23.50 -10.89
C ALA A 490 24.86 23.62 -11.24
N CYS A 491 24.09 24.40 -10.47
CA CYS A 491 22.68 24.70 -10.77
C CYS A 491 22.51 25.51 -12.06
N LEU A 492 23.50 26.35 -12.37
CA LEU A 492 23.55 27.25 -13.53
C LEU A 492 24.22 26.61 -14.77
N GLU A 493 24.57 25.33 -14.71
CA GLU A 493 25.23 24.61 -15.81
C GLU A 493 24.40 24.72 -17.12
N PRO A 494 24.98 25.30 -18.19
CA PRO A 494 24.29 25.44 -19.46
C PRO A 494 24.12 24.09 -20.16
N VAL A 495 23.00 23.89 -20.85
CA VAL A 495 22.81 22.69 -21.68
C VAL A 495 23.63 22.85 -22.95
N PRO A 496 24.46 21.85 -23.32
CA PRO A 496 25.09 21.82 -24.63
C PRO A 496 24.04 21.91 -25.74
N ALA A 497 24.26 22.78 -26.72
CA ALA A 497 23.30 22.98 -27.80
C ALA A 497 23.04 21.67 -28.57
N GLY A 498 21.78 21.24 -28.63
CA GLY A 498 21.35 20.06 -29.36
C GLY A 498 21.43 18.73 -28.60
N ASP A 499 21.89 18.72 -27.35
CA ASP A 499 21.90 17.50 -26.53
C ASP A 499 20.64 17.41 -25.65
N THR A 500 19.64 16.68 -26.15
CA THR A 500 18.40 16.42 -25.41
C THR A 500 18.57 15.40 -24.29
N ASN A 501 19.69 14.66 -24.27
CA ASN A 501 19.98 13.61 -23.30
C ASN A 501 20.99 14.07 -22.23
N PHE A 502 21.38 15.34 -22.27
CA PHE A 502 22.33 15.89 -21.32
C PHE A 502 21.78 15.85 -19.89
N SER A 503 22.32 14.95 -19.08
CA SER A 503 22.09 14.92 -17.64
C SER A 503 23.06 15.87 -16.95
N ARG A 504 22.56 16.97 -16.38
CA ARG A 504 23.39 17.92 -15.59
C ARG A 504 23.98 17.26 -14.36
N LEU A 505 25.14 17.75 -13.91
CA LEU A 505 25.79 17.23 -12.70
C LEU A 505 24.87 17.35 -11.48
N ILE A 506 24.19 18.49 -11.34
CA ILE A 506 23.29 18.76 -10.21
C ILE A 506 22.06 17.82 -10.22
N ASP A 507 21.52 17.50 -11.40
CA ASP A 507 20.36 16.61 -11.51
C ASP A 507 20.74 15.17 -11.09
N ARG A 508 21.97 14.74 -11.40
CA ARG A 508 22.52 13.45 -10.93
C ARG A 508 22.69 13.47 -9.42
N TRP A 509 23.25 14.54 -8.86
CA TRP A 509 23.46 14.69 -7.42
C TRP A 509 22.13 14.64 -6.66
N PHE A 510 21.12 15.43 -7.04
CA PHE A 510 19.78 15.37 -6.42
C PHE A 510 19.22 13.95 -6.46
N HIS A 511 19.34 13.27 -7.60
CA HIS A 511 18.81 11.94 -7.77
C HIS A 511 19.48 10.91 -6.86
N THR A 512 20.81 10.95 -6.77
CA THR A 512 21.59 10.08 -5.88
C THR A 512 21.14 10.25 -4.43
N GLN A 513 21.08 11.49 -3.96
CA GLN A 513 20.68 11.79 -2.58
C GLN A 513 19.27 11.26 -2.24
N ILE A 514 18.31 11.40 -3.16
CA ILE A 514 16.94 10.92 -2.97
C ILE A 514 16.87 9.38 -3.01
N ILE A 515 17.60 8.73 -3.93
CA ILE A 515 17.63 7.26 -4.02
C ILE A 515 18.30 6.65 -2.81
N GLU A 516 19.38 7.23 -2.32
CA GLU A 516 20.13 6.71 -1.19
C GLU A 516 19.26 6.58 0.05
N ILE A 517 18.25 7.44 0.25
CA ILE A 517 17.29 7.34 1.36
C ILE A 517 16.20 6.32 1.09
N LYS A 518 15.75 6.21 -0.17
CA LYS A 518 14.81 5.14 -0.54
C LYS A 518 15.45 3.76 -0.36
N GLY A 519 16.75 3.66 -0.63
CA GLY A 519 17.55 2.44 -0.52
C GLY A 519 18.12 2.20 0.88
N SER A 520 18.34 3.25 1.68
CA SER A 520 18.88 3.07 3.02
C SER A 520 17.78 2.53 3.93
N SER A 521 18.09 1.37 4.49
CA SER A 521 17.36 0.83 5.63
C SER A 521 17.62 1.67 6.90
N THR A 522 18.62 2.54 6.87
CA THR A 522 19.09 3.45 7.91
C THR A 522 18.85 4.90 7.51
N PHE A 523 17.87 5.55 8.11
CA PHE A 523 17.78 7.00 8.06
C PHE A 523 19.02 7.57 8.75
N THR A 524 19.73 8.49 8.11
CA THR A 524 20.80 9.29 8.71
C THR A 524 20.26 10.67 9.05
N THR A 525 20.38 11.08 10.31
CA THR A 525 20.23 12.47 10.74
C THR A 525 21.45 12.84 11.56
N VAL A 526 21.84 14.09 11.38
CA VAL A 526 22.88 14.80 12.10
C VAL A 526 22.36 15.26 13.45
#